data_AF-A0A920WPH9-F1
#
_entry.id   AF-A0A920WPH9-F1
#
_cell.length_a   1.000
_cell.length_b   1.000
_cell.length_c   1.000
_cell.angle_alpha   90.00
_cell.angle_beta   90.00
_cell.angle_gamma   90.00
#
_symmetry.space_group_name_H-M   'P 1'
#
loop_
_entity.id
_entity.type
_entity.pdbx_description
1 polymer ?
#
loop_
_entity_poly.entity_id
_entity_poly.type
_entity_poly.pdbx_seq_one_letter_code
_entity_poly.pdbx_strand_id
1 'polypeptide(L)'
;MLESLKRDGSLSRLKILYLVSYHQNPTSRLTSLRVKEGRWGFAPLSSAGGHPIYLMEDAAYRELGFAGKPAPSALAVKGAVGRVIYLGTYSKPFATGVRVGFGIFRKNC
;
A
#
# COMPACT_ATOMS: atom_id res chain seq x y z
N MET A 1 15.72 -6.58 0.25
CA MET A 1 14.66 -7.48 -0.25
C MET A 1 14.45 -7.34 -1.75
N LEU A 2 13.93 -6.21 -2.26
CA LEU A 2 13.66 -6.05 -3.70
C LEU A 2 14.88 -6.25 -4.60
N GLU A 3 16.04 -5.71 -4.18
CA GLU A 3 17.31 -5.96 -4.87
C GLU A 3 17.77 -7.43 -4.81
N SER A 4 17.32 -8.20 -3.82
CA SER A 4 17.59 -9.64 -3.77
C SER A 4 16.77 -10.36 -4.84
N LEU A 5 15.47 -10.05 -4.94
CA LEU A 5 14.57 -10.61 -5.96
C LEU A 5 15.01 -10.24 -7.39
N LYS A 6 15.66 -9.09 -7.55
CA LYS A 6 16.28 -8.70 -8.82
C LYS A 6 17.51 -9.57 -9.12
N ARG A 7 18.38 -9.79 -8.13
CA ARG A 7 19.61 -10.60 -8.28
C ARG A 7 19.34 -12.08 -8.53
N ASP A 8 18.31 -12.64 -7.90
CA ASP A 8 17.95 -14.05 -8.04
C ASP A 8 17.00 -14.33 -9.23
N GLY A 9 16.62 -13.30 -9.99
CA GLY A 9 15.76 -13.42 -11.18
C GLY A 9 14.26 -13.61 -10.86
N SER A 10 13.86 -13.62 -9.59
CA SER A 10 12.46 -13.84 -9.17
C SER A 10 11.57 -12.61 -9.28
N LEU A 11 12.11 -11.45 -9.65
CA LEU A 11 11.36 -10.19 -9.74
C LEU A 11 10.13 -10.27 -10.66
N SER A 12 10.20 -11.08 -11.73
CA SER A 12 9.08 -11.34 -12.66
C SER A 12 7.87 -12.04 -12.01
N ARG A 13 8.05 -12.58 -10.80
CA ARG A 13 6.98 -13.21 -10.00
C ARG A 13 6.33 -12.23 -9.03
N LEU A 14 6.97 -11.10 -8.70
CA LEU A 14 6.47 -10.14 -7.72
C LEU A 14 5.39 -9.24 -8.32
N LYS A 15 4.11 -9.55 -8.14
CA LYS A 15 3.03 -8.71 -8.69
C LYS A 15 2.61 -7.55 -7.79
N ILE A 16 2.64 -7.76 -6.47
CA ILE A 16 2.06 -6.85 -5.49
C ILE A 16 3.00 -6.74 -4.28
N LEU A 17 3.23 -5.51 -3.83
CA LEU A 17 3.76 -5.20 -2.50
C LEU A 17 2.60 -4.82 -1.59
N TYR A 18 2.41 -5.58 -0.52
CA TYR A 18 1.35 -5.33 0.45
C TYR A 18 1.87 -4.51 1.63
N LEU A 19 1.18 -3.43 1.95
CA LEU A 19 1.55 -2.49 3.00
C LEU A 19 0.35 -2.17 3.90
N VAL A 20 0.40 -2.62 5.15
CA VAL A 20 -0.48 -2.11 6.21
C VAL A 20 0.10 -0.80 6.72
N SER A 21 -0.54 0.32 6.36
CA SER A 21 0.05 1.65 6.56
C SER A 21 -0.28 2.28 7.92
N TYR A 22 -1.38 1.89 8.53
CA TYR A 22 -1.95 2.53 9.71
C TYR A 22 -2.02 1.54 10.84
N HIS A 23 -1.41 1.88 11.99
CA HIS A 23 -1.40 1.07 13.21
C HIS A 23 -1.19 -0.42 12.91
N GLN A 24 -0.10 -0.72 12.18
CA GLN A 24 0.16 -2.02 11.58
C GLN A 24 -0.03 -3.16 12.58
N ASN A 25 -0.87 -4.14 12.27
CA ASN A 25 -0.92 -5.37 13.03
C ASN A 25 0.31 -6.25 12.68
N PRO A 26 1.14 -6.72 13.63
CA PRO A 26 1.05 -6.58 15.10
C PRO A 26 1.90 -5.45 15.71
N THR A 27 2.72 -4.75 14.92
CA THR A 27 3.75 -3.81 15.41
C THR A 27 3.20 -2.46 15.91
N SER A 28 1.92 -2.19 15.69
CA SER A 28 1.21 -0.92 15.90
C SER A 28 1.83 0.30 15.20
N ARG A 29 2.77 0.09 14.27
CA ARG A 29 3.49 1.18 13.61
C ARG A 29 2.60 1.95 12.63
N LEU A 30 2.71 3.27 12.68
CA LEU A 30 2.16 4.17 11.66
C LEU A 30 3.26 4.47 10.63
N THR A 31 2.97 4.27 9.35
CA THR A 31 3.90 4.59 8.26
C THR A 31 3.67 6.03 7.80
N SER A 32 4.68 6.91 7.96
CA SER A 32 4.63 8.29 7.48
C SER A 32 4.71 8.38 5.95
N LEU A 33 4.28 9.52 5.38
CA LEU A 33 4.37 9.74 3.93
C LEU A 33 5.81 9.61 3.41
N ARG A 34 6.80 10.14 4.15
CA ARG A 34 8.23 10.00 3.83
C ARG A 34 8.67 8.54 3.67
N VAL A 35 8.18 7.65 4.54
CA VAL A 35 8.48 6.22 4.43
C VAL A 35 7.77 5.60 3.22
N LYS A 36 6.54 6.03 2.92
CA LYS A 36 5.81 5.58 1.72
C LYS A 36 6.51 6.04 0.43
N GLU A 37 7.05 7.25 0.39
CA GLU A 37 7.88 7.77 -0.70
C GLU A 37 9.16 6.96 -0.87
N GLY A 38 9.87 6.65 0.21
CA GLY A 38 11.05 5.78 0.16
C GLY A 38 10.73 4.38 -0.36
N ARG A 39 9.58 3.83 0.03
CA ARG A 39 9.10 2.53 -0.49
C ARG A 39 8.70 2.61 -1.95
N TRP A 40 8.11 3.72 -2.41
CA TRP A 40 7.76 3.95 -3.82
C TRP A 40 8.94 3.83 -4.79
N GLY A 41 10.18 3.89 -4.29
CA GLY A 41 11.39 3.56 -5.04
C GLY A 41 11.39 2.18 -5.72
N PHE A 42 10.40 1.31 -5.48
CA PHE A 42 10.20 0.09 -6.27
C PHE A 42 9.68 0.35 -7.71
N ALA A 43 9.10 1.52 -8.00
CA ALA A 43 8.47 1.78 -9.31
C ALA A 43 9.38 1.50 -10.52
N PRO A 44 10.68 1.87 -10.52
CA PRO A 44 11.61 1.53 -11.59
C PRO A 44 11.84 0.01 -11.78
N LEU A 45 11.60 -0.81 -10.75
CA LEU A 45 11.76 -2.26 -10.82
C LEU A 45 10.67 -2.94 -11.66
N SER A 46 9.55 -2.27 -11.91
CA SER A 46 8.49 -2.80 -12.79
C SER A 46 9.04 -3.08 -14.20
N SER A 47 9.94 -2.22 -14.70
CA SER A 47 10.59 -2.42 -16.00
C SER A 47 11.51 -3.65 -15.99
N ALA A 48 12.23 -3.90 -14.89
CA ALA A 48 13.10 -5.06 -14.75
C ALA A 48 12.33 -6.38 -14.60
N GLY A 49 11.13 -6.35 -14.02
CA GLY A 49 10.24 -7.51 -13.93
C GLY A 49 9.45 -7.81 -15.21
N GLY A 50 9.44 -6.90 -16.19
CA GLY A 50 8.68 -7.04 -17.44
C GLY A 50 7.16 -6.88 -17.27
N HIS A 51 6.68 -6.41 -16.12
CA HIS A 51 5.26 -6.19 -15.86
C HIS A 51 5.08 -5.14 -14.74
N PRO A 52 3.91 -4.48 -14.64
CA PRO A 52 3.65 -3.57 -13.53
C PRO A 52 3.70 -4.30 -12.18
N ILE A 53 4.30 -3.65 -11.18
CA ILE A 53 4.24 -4.04 -9.77
C ILE A 53 3.37 -3.01 -9.06
N TYR A 54 2.37 -3.48 -8.30
CA TYR A 54 1.43 -2.62 -7.58
C TYR A 54 1.79 -2.52 -6.09
N LEU A 55 1.51 -1.37 -5.48
CA LEU A 55 1.49 -1.23 -4.02
C LEU A 55 0.05 -1.31 -3.53
N MET A 56 -0.28 -2.36 -2.80
CA MET A 56 -1.56 -2.53 -2.13
C MET A 56 -1.46 -1.95 -0.72
N GLU A 57 -2.09 -0.79 -0.50
CA GLU A 57 -2.15 -0.13 0.80
C GLU A 57 -3.42 -0.57 1.55
N ASP A 58 -3.23 -1.27 2.65
CA ASP A 58 -4.30 -1.62 3.57
C ASP A 58 -4.48 -0.52 4.62
N ALA A 59 -5.69 0.06 4.63
CA ALA A 59 -6.10 1.13 5.52
C ALA A 59 -7.18 0.73 6.53
N ALA A 60 -7.29 -0.57 6.86
CA ALA A 60 -8.31 -1.08 7.79
C ALA A 60 -8.33 -0.37 9.17
N TYR A 61 -7.19 0.11 9.65
CA TYR A 61 -7.05 0.77 10.96
C TYR A 61 -6.87 2.29 10.86
N ARG A 62 -7.06 2.90 9.68
CA ARG A 62 -6.79 4.34 9.47
C ARG A 62 -7.59 5.25 10.40
N GLU A 63 -8.87 4.95 10.57
CA GLU A 63 -9.79 5.75 11.39
C GLU A 63 -9.67 5.46 12.90
N LEU A 64 -8.91 4.43 13.28
CA LEU A 64 -8.69 4.06 14.69
C LEU A 64 -7.46 4.74 15.30
N GLY A 65 -6.93 5.76 14.64
CA GLY A 65 -5.82 6.55 15.15
C GLY A 65 -6.23 7.38 16.37
N PHE A 66 -5.25 7.67 17.23
CA PHE A 66 -5.40 8.64 18.32
C PHE A 66 -5.42 10.08 17.79
N ALA A 67 -5.45 11.05 18.70
CA ALA A 67 -5.50 12.48 18.36
C ALA A 67 -4.47 12.89 17.28
N GLY A 68 -4.92 13.69 16.32
CA GLY A 68 -4.12 14.17 15.19
C GLY A 68 -4.72 13.81 13.83
N LYS A 69 -4.07 14.27 12.76
CA LYS A 69 -4.45 13.88 11.40
C LYS A 69 -3.73 12.57 11.02
N PRO A 70 -4.44 11.59 10.42
CA PRO A 70 -3.78 10.38 9.94
C PRO A 70 -2.74 10.71 8.86
N ALA A 71 -1.68 9.90 8.79
CA ALA A 71 -0.66 10.04 7.75
C ALA A 71 -1.31 9.98 6.35
N PRO A 72 -0.87 10.78 5.37
CA PRO A 72 -1.40 10.70 4.01
C PRO A 72 -1.24 9.31 3.40
N SER A 73 -2.20 8.89 2.57
CA SER A 73 -2.16 7.64 1.81
C SER A 73 -0.96 7.60 0.86
N ALA A 74 -0.52 6.39 0.48
CA ALA A 74 0.42 6.21 -0.61
C ALA A 74 -0.08 6.82 -1.94
N LEU A 75 -1.39 7.01 -2.11
CA LEU A 75 -1.97 7.76 -3.24
C LEU A 75 -1.47 9.21 -3.32
N ALA A 76 -1.06 9.80 -2.20
CA ALA A 76 -0.50 11.15 -2.16
C ALA A 76 0.96 11.22 -2.62
N VAL A 77 1.64 10.07 -2.80
CA VAL A 77 3.00 10.03 -3.31
C VAL A 77 3.00 10.43 -4.80
N LYS A 78 3.86 11.38 -5.17
CA LYS A 78 3.96 11.88 -6.54
C LYS A 78 4.25 10.74 -7.53
N GLY A 79 3.37 10.57 -8.52
CA GLY A 79 3.46 9.53 -9.54
C GLY A 79 2.95 8.14 -9.11
N ALA A 80 2.48 7.98 -7.86
CA ALA A 80 2.05 6.69 -7.34
C ALA A 80 0.63 6.26 -7.74
N VAL A 81 -0.24 7.22 -8.09
CA VAL A 81 -1.67 7.00 -8.37
C VAL A 81 -1.94 5.85 -9.36
N GLY A 82 -1.09 5.67 -10.37
CA GLY A 82 -1.27 4.61 -11.38
C GLY A 82 -0.88 3.19 -10.92
N ARG A 83 -0.27 3.04 -9.74
CA ARG A 83 0.18 1.72 -9.23
C ARG A 83 -0.20 1.47 -7.77
N VAL A 84 -0.94 2.38 -7.13
CA VAL A 84 -1.44 2.16 -5.78
C VAL A 84 -2.86 1.62 -5.84
N ILE A 85 -3.09 0.52 -5.13
CA ILE A 85 -4.41 -0.04 -4.84
C ILE A 85 -4.67 0.25 -3.37
N TYR A 86 -5.58 1.18 -3.08
CA TYR A 86 -5.96 1.51 -1.71
C TYR A 86 -7.15 0.65 -1.28
N LEU A 87 -7.06 0.00 -0.12
CA LEU A 87 -8.10 -0.84 0.44
C LEU A 87 -8.59 -0.28 1.78
N GLY A 88 -9.91 -0.20 1.92
CA GLY A 88 -10.59 0.19 3.15
C GLY A 88 -11.67 -0.82 3.57
N THR A 89 -12.06 -0.78 4.84
CA THR A 89 -13.14 -1.63 5.36
C THR A 89 -13.95 -0.90 6.42
N TYR A 90 -15.23 -1.24 6.53
CA TYR A 90 -16.10 -0.80 7.61
C TYR A 90 -16.05 -1.72 8.84
N SER A 91 -15.34 -2.86 8.75
CA SER A 91 -15.29 -3.87 9.81
C SER A 91 -14.68 -3.35 11.12
N LYS A 92 -13.74 -2.42 11.04
CA LYS A 92 -13.00 -1.87 12.18
C LYS A 92 -13.52 -0.53 12.67
N PRO A 93 -13.76 0.47 11.79
CA PRO A 93 -14.22 1.77 12.25
C PRO A 93 -15.70 1.85 12.56
N PHE A 94 -16.51 0.91 12.05
CA PHE A 94 -17.97 0.97 12.17
C PHE A 94 -18.54 -0.29 12.84
N ALA A 95 -18.64 -1.40 12.12
CA ALA A 95 -19.19 -2.64 12.67
C ALA A 95 -18.68 -3.86 11.91
N THR A 96 -18.16 -4.85 12.65
CA THR A 96 -17.61 -6.10 12.11
C THR A 96 -18.65 -6.92 11.34
N GLY A 97 -19.93 -6.82 11.72
CA GLY A 97 -21.04 -7.56 11.11
C GLY A 97 -21.49 -7.04 9.74
N VAL A 98 -21.05 -5.85 9.32
CA VAL A 98 -21.49 -5.25 8.04
C VAL A 98 -20.86 -5.96 6.84
N ARG A 99 -19.67 -6.56 6.99
CA ARG A 99 -18.98 -7.34 5.94
C ARG A 99 -18.74 -6.55 4.64
N VAL A 100 -18.62 -5.23 4.72
CA VAL A 100 -18.34 -4.34 3.58
C VAL A 100 -16.91 -3.79 3.64
N GLY A 101 -16.26 -3.78 2.48
CA GLY A 101 -15.03 -3.05 2.23
C GLY A 101 -15.06 -2.37 0.87
N PHE A 102 -14.04 -1.59 0.56
CA PHE A 102 -13.94 -0.85 -0.68
C PHE A 102 -12.49 -0.76 -1.16
N GLY A 103 -12.33 -0.55 -2.46
CA GLY A 103 -11.04 -0.37 -3.10
C GLY A 103 -11.03 0.87 -3.99
N ILE A 104 -9.91 1.59 -4.00
CA ILE A 104 -9.67 2.72 -4.90
C ILE A 104 -8.42 2.40 -5.71
N PHE A 105 -8.55 2.38 -7.03
CA PHE A 105 -7.43 2.19 -7.95
C PHE A 105 -7.71 2.94 -9.25
N ARG A 106 -6.66 3.34 -9.97
CA ARG A 106 -6.81 3.94 -11.30
C ARG A 106 -7.16 2.85 -12.31
N LYS A 107 -8.28 3.03 -13.01
CA LYS A 107 -8.63 2.20 -14.16
C LYS A 107 -7.66 2.53 -15.31
N ASN A 108 -7.02 1.50 -15.87
CA ASN A 108 -6.29 1.64 -17.12
C ASN A 108 -7.35 1.60 -18.23
N CYS A 109 -7.60 2.75 -18.86
CA CYS A 109 -8.38 2.86 -20.09
C CYS A 109 -7.42 2.83 -21.28
#